data_AF-A0A7S3CCK6-F1
#
_entry.id   AF-A0A7S3CCK6-F1
#
_cell.length_a   1.000
_cell.length_b   1.000
_cell.length_c   1.000
_cell.angle_alpha   90.00
_cell.angle_beta   90.00
_cell.angle_gamma   90.00
#
_symmetry.space_group_name_H-M   'P 1'
#
loop_
_entity.id
_entity.type
_entity.pdbx_description
1 polymer ?
#
loop_
_entity_poly.entity_id
_entity_poly.type
_entity_poly.pdbx_seq_one_letter_code
_entity_poly.pdbx_strand_id
1 'polypeptide(L)'
;EIVNFLPTLLPAVQSALCDDDESVRTASGELMATLFKGAGDVIQEEMLPQILSDIRDSAANADRSLEGLVVMLGVRPAILGEILPDLSSLPLTPIKARALGEVAKVLPPASVHKQLKNFLKP
;
A
#
# COMPACT_ATOMS: atom_id res chain seq x y z
N GLU A 1 6.05 -23.05 5.80
CA GLU A 1 5.64 -23.02 7.23
C GLU A 1 4.90 -21.74 7.60
N ILE A 2 5.41 -20.53 7.31
CA ILE A 2 4.70 -19.28 7.66
C ILE A 2 3.41 -19.02 6.84
N VAL A 3 3.37 -19.49 5.60
CA VAL A 3 2.22 -19.34 4.68
C VAL A 3 0.93 -19.93 5.26
N ASN A 4 1.02 -21.05 5.99
CA ASN A 4 -0.14 -21.71 6.59
C ASN A 4 -0.81 -20.87 7.70
N PHE A 5 -0.11 -19.88 8.24
CA PHE A 5 -0.62 -18.99 9.29
C PHE A 5 -1.13 -17.66 8.75
N LEU A 6 -0.90 -17.36 7.46
CA LEU A 6 -1.32 -16.10 6.85
C LEU A 6 -2.83 -15.84 6.96
N PRO A 7 -3.73 -16.82 6.76
CA PRO A 7 -5.17 -16.57 6.92
C PRO A 7 -5.55 -16.04 8.31
N THR A 8 -4.79 -16.42 9.34
CA THR A 8 -4.98 -15.97 10.72
C THR A 8 -4.28 -14.64 10.99
N LEU A 9 -3.09 -14.41 10.41
CA LEU A 9 -2.26 -13.24 10.67
C LEU A 9 -2.66 -12.02 9.84
N LEU A 10 -3.01 -12.20 8.57
CA LEU A 10 -3.27 -11.11 7.64
C LEU A 10 -4.41 -10.18 8.09
N PRO A 11 -5.55 -10.66 8.63
CA PRO A 11 -6.59 -9.76 9.12
C PRO A 11 -6.10 -8.84 10.25
N ALA A 12 -5.29 -9.39 11.17
CA ALA A 12 -4.73 -8.60 12.27
C ALA A 12 -3.70 -7.57 11.76
N VAL A 13 -2.85 -7.96 10.81
CA VAL A 13 -1.87 -7.06 10.17
C VAL A 13 -2.56 -5.93 9.39
N GLN A 14 -3.62 -6.25 8.63
CA GLN A 14 -4.41 -5.26 7.90
C GLN A 14 -5.08 -4.25 8.85
N SER A 15 -5.70 -4.75 9.92
CA SER A 15 -6.26 -3.89 10.95
C SER A 15 -5.20 -2.96 11.54
N ALA A 16 -4.02 -3.50 11.87
CA ALA A 16 -2.93 -2.73 12.46
C ALA A 16 -2.28 -1.73 11.48
N LEU A 17 -2.30 -2.00 10.16
CA LEU A 17 -1.83 -1.05 9.14
C LEU A 17 -2.75 0.16 9.01
N CYS A 18 -4.02 0.01 9.35
CA CYS A 18 -5.04 1.05 9.32
C CYS A 18 -5.34 1.61 10.71
N ASP A 19 -4.49 1.34 11.71
CA ASP A 19 -4.69 1.81 13.09
C ASP A 19 -4.53 3.33 13.19
N ASP A 20 -5.19 3.95 14.16
CA ASP A 20 -5.10 5.39 14.41
C ASP A 20 -3.72 5.78 14.98
N ASP A 21 -3.05 4.87 15.70
CA ASP A 21 -1.73 5.09 16.27
C ASP A 21 -0.60 4.76 15.27
N GLU A 22 0.24 5.75 14.97
CA GLU A 22 1.38 5.61 14.05
C GLU A 22 2.37 4.51 14.48
N SER A 23 2.56 4.30 15.78
CA SER A 23 3.44 3.26 16.30
C SER A 23 2.92 1.86 15.96
N VAL A 24 1.59 1.67 15.99
CA VAL A 24 0.94 0.41 15.61
C VAL A 24 1.07 0.18 14.11
N ARG A 25 0.84 1.21 13.29
CA ARG A 25 1.05 1.14 11.83
C ARG A 25 2.48 0.75 11.48
N THR A 26 3.46 1.39 12.14
CA THR A 26 4.89 1.13 11.92
C THR A 26 5.27 -0.30 12.31
N ALA A 27 4.84 -0.76 13.49
CA ALA A 27 5.08 -2.13 13.94
C ALA A 27 4.44 -3.16 13.00
N SER A 28 3.24 -2.87 12.49
CA SER A 28 2.60 -3.71 11.47
C SER A 28 3.41 -3.76 10.18
N GLY A 29 3.97 -2.61 9.75
CA GLY A 29 4.91 -2.54 8.62
C GLY A 29 6.15 -3.42 8.80
N GLU A 30 6.78 -3.40 9.98
CA GLU A 30 7.94 -4.24 10.30
C GLU A 30 7.61 -5.73 10.30
N LEU A 31 6.47 -6.10 10.90
CA LEU A 31 5.95 -7.47 10.86
C LEU A 31 5.73 -7.89 9.41
N MET A 32 5.09 -7.02 8.62
CA MET A 32 4.83 -7.26 7.21
C MET A 32 6.14 -7.41 6.40
N ALA A 33 7.19 -6.65 6.71
CA ALA A 33 8.52 -6.82 6.12
C ALA A 33 9.08 -8.23 6.38
N THR A 34 8.81 -8.78 7.55
CA THR A 34 9.17 -10.15 7.90
C THR A 34 8.34 -11.18 7.14
N LEU A 35 7.03 -10.95 7.03
CA LEU A 35 6.13 -11.82 6.28
C LEU A 35 6.47 -11.82 4.77
N PHE A 36 6.82 -10.67 4.19
CA PHE A 36 7.23 -10.55 2.78
C PHE A 36 8.47 -11.39 2.43
N LYS A 37 9.38 -11.63 3.37
CA LYS A 37 10.57 -12.47 3.15
C LYS A 37 10.23 -13.94 2.92
N GLY A 38 9.11 -14.42 3.48
CA GLY A 38 8.72 -15.83 3.42
C GLY A 38 7.50 -16.13 2.55
N ALA A 39 6.67 -15.13 2.26
CA ALA A 39 5.39 -15.32 1.57
C ALA A 39 4.96 -14.10 0.73
N GLY A 40 5.92 -13.39 0.15
CA GLY A 40 5.65 -12.05 -0.35
C GLY A 40 4.63 -11.94 -1.48
N ASP A 41 4.56 -12.94 -2.36
CA ASP A 41 3.61 -12.92 -3.47
C ASP A 41 2.17 -13.16 -2.98
N VAL A 42 1.98 -14.07 -2.02
CA VAL A 42 0.68 -14.35 -1.39
C VAL A 42 0.15 -13.12 -0.65
N ILE A 43 1.01 -12.45 0.11
CA ILE A 43 0.63 -11.23 0.86
C ILE A 43 0.24 -10.11 -0.11
N GLN A 44 0.96 -9.98 -1.23
CA GLN A 44 0.67 -8.97 -2.24
C GLN A 44 -0.67 -9.24 -2.93
N GLU A 45 -0.95 -10.49 -3.31
CA GLU A 45 -2.21 -10.91 -3.95
C GLU A 45 -3.42 -10.74 -3.03
N GLU A 46 -3.25 -10.95 -1.72
CA GLU A 46 -4.37 -10.87 -0.76
C GLU A 46 -4.58 -9.47 -0.19
N MET A 47 -3.52 -8.73 0.15
CA MET A 47 -3.67 -7.47 0.89
C MET A 47 -3.75 -6.23 0.01
N LEU A 48 -2.99 -6.20 -1.09
CA LEU A 48 -2.92 -5.01 -1.94
C LEU A 48 -4.28 -4.66 -2.55
N PRO A 49 -5.07 -5.62 -3.06
CA PRO A 49 -6.39 -5.31 -3.62
C PRO A 49 -7.35 -4.74 -2.58
N GLN A 50 -7.30 -5.24 -1.34
CA GLN A 50 -8.18 -4.78 -0.25
C GLN A 50 -7.88 -3.32 0.11
N ILE A 51 -6.60 -2.99 0.33
CA ILE A 51 -6.16 -1.61 0.64
C ILE A 51 -6.57 -0.65 -0.48
N LEU A 52 -6.37 -1.03 -1.74
CA LEU A 52 -6.77 -0.20 -2.88
C LEU A 52 -8.29 -0.05 -2.98
N SER A 53 -9.06 -1.10 -2.70
CA SER A 53 -10.53 -1.02 -2.66
C SER A 53 -10.99 -0.06 -1.58
N ASP A 54 -10.41 -0.11 -0.38
CA ASP A 54 -10.79 0.80 0.71
C ASP A 54 -10.49 2.27 0.37
N ILE A 55 -9.37 2.54 -0.32
CA ILE A 55 -9.02 3.88 -0.83
C ILE A 55 -10.02 4.35 -1.90
N ARG A 56 -10.54 3.46 -2.74
CA ARG A 56 -11.47 3.82 -3.83
C ARG A 56 -12.91 3.98 -3.34
N ASP A 57 -13.37 3.05 -2.53
CA ASP A 57 -14.80 2.76 -2.34
C ASP A 57 -15.30 3.15 -0.96
N SER A 58 -14.42 3.34 0.03
CA SER A 58 -14.79 3.64 1.41
C SER A 58 -14.23 4.98 1.88
N ALA A 59 -15.04 6.05 1.77
CA ALA A 59 -14.65 7.37 2.26
C ALA A 59 -14.28 7.39 3.76
N ALA A 60 -14.84 6.48 4.56
CA ALA A 60 -14.55 6.37 5.99
C ALA A 60 -13.19 5.71 6.29
N ASN A 61 -12.73 4.79 5.42
CA ASN A 61 -11.49 4.04 5.63
C ASN A 61 -10.33 4.53 4.78
N ALA A 62 -10.61 5.28 3.71
CA ALA A 62 -9.62 5.68 2.70
C ALA A 62 -8.37 6.32 3.29
N ASP A 63 -8.51 7.18 4.30
CA ASP A 63 -7.38 7.87 4.93
C ASP A 63 -6.46 6.91 5.68
N ARG A 64 -7.04 6.01 6.48
CA ARG A 64 -6.28 4.99 7.22
C ARG A 64 -5.66 3.96 6.29
N SER A 65 -6.39 3.54 5.26
CA SER A 65 -5.89 2.62 4.23
C SER A 65 -4.75 3.25 3.43
N LEU A 66 -4.81 4.57 3.18
CA LEU A 66 -3.71 5.29 2.55
C LEU A 66 -2.45 5.29 3.42
N GLU A 67 -2.59 5.52 4.72
CA GLU A 67 -1.45 5.44 5.65
C GLU A 67 -0.84 4.03 5.67
N GLY A 68 -1.67 2.99 5.70
CA GLY A 68 -1.23 1.60 5.58
C GLY A 68 -0.51 1.31 4.25
N LEU A 69 -1.00 1.87 3.14
CA LEU A 69 -0.36 1.74 1.82
C LEU A 69 1.03 2.39 1.80
N VAL A 70 1.18 3.56 2.43
CA VAL A 70 2.45 4.29 2.54
C VAL A 70 3.47 3.46 3.32
N VAL A 71 3.07 2.85 4.44
CA VAL A 71 3.91 1.94 5.21
C VAL A 71 4.32 0.72 4.37
N MET A 72 3.37 0.12 3.66
CA MET A 72 3.62 -1.04 2.79
C MET A 72 4.64 -0.73 1.67
N LEU A 73 4.56 0.47 1.08
CA LEU A 73 5.52 0.95 0.09
C LEU A 73 6.92 1.17 0.67
N GLY A 74 7.01 1.66 1.91
CA GLY A 74 8.29 1.79 2.61
C GLY A 74 9.00 0.45 2.78
N VAL A 75 8.21 -0.61 3.02
CA VAL A 75 8.70 -1.99 3.17
C VAL A 75 9.05 -2.64 1.83
N ARG A 76 8.19 -2.47 0.82
CA ARG A 76 8.35 -3.09 -0.50
C ARG A 76 8.11 -2.08 -1.62
N PRO A 77 9.10 -1.23 -1.95
CA PRO A 77 8.95 -0.22 -3.01
C PRO A 77 8.65 -0.80 -4.40
N ALA A 78 8.90 -2.10 -4.61
CA ALA A 78 8.63 -2.80 -5.87
C ALA A 78 7.13 -2.79 -6.25
N ILE A 79 6.21 -2.75 -5.27
CA ILE A 79 4.76 -2.73 -5.53
C ILE A 79 4.28 -1.43 -6.15
N LEU A 80 5.11 -0.37 -6.12
CA LEU A 80 4.75 0.94 -6.67
C LEU A 80 4.24 0.84 -8.11
N GLY A 81 4.88 0.02 -8.95
CA GLY A 81 4.50 -0.14 -10.34
C GLY A 81 3.10 -0.72 -10.54
N GLU A 82 2.62 -1.49 -9.56
CA GLU A 82 1.32 -2.17 -9.61
C GLU A 82 0.19 -1.27 -9.10
N ILE A 83 0.44 -0.44 -8.09
CA ILE A 83 -0.56 0.47 -7.53
C ILE A 83 -0.76 1.72 -8.41
N LEU A 84 0.28 2.11 -9.14
CA LEU A 84 0.31 3.37 -9.87
C LEU A 84 -0.82 3.51 -10.88
N PRO A 85 -1.08 2.51 -11.76
CA PRO A 85 -2.19 2.56 -12.69
C PRO A 85 -3.55 2.79 -12.00
N ASP A 86 -3.76 2.19 -10.82
CA ASP A 86 -5.03 2.32 -10.09
C ASP A 86 -5.18 3.74 -9.51
N LEU A 87 -4.14 4.28 -8.87
CA LEU A 87 -4.15 5.62 -8.30
C LEU A 87 -4.15 6.74 -9.35
N SER A 88 -3.57 6.49 -10.53
CA SER A 88 -3.55 7.46 -11.64
C SER A 88 -4.77 7.34 -12.57
N SER A 89 -5.61 6.32 -12.39
CA SER A 89 -6.75 6.08 -13.27
C SER A 89 -7.80 7.20 -13.16
N LEU A 90 -8.32 7.60 -14.31
CA LEU A 90 -9.41 8.57 -14.39
C LEU A 90 -10.76 7.91 -14.04
N PRO A 91 -11.70 8.64 -13.39
CA PRO A 91 -11.57 10.01 -12.93
C PRO A 91 -10.64 10.14 -11.72
N LEU A 92 -9.81 11.18 -11.70
CA LEU A 92 -8.91 11.47 -10.59
C LEU A 92 -9.73 12.11 -9.45
N THR A 93 -10.06 11.29 -8.45
CA THR A 93 -10.77 11.75 -7.25
C THR A 93 -9.80 12.47 -6.29
N PRO A 94 -10.30 13.30 -5.35
CA PRO A 94 -9.44 13.96 -4.35
C PRO A 94 -8.59 12.98 -3.54
N ILE A 95 -9.16 11.82 -3.19
CA ILE A 95 -8.45 10.76 -2.46
C ILE A 95 -7.33 10.16 -3.32
N LYS A 96 -7.58 9.86 -4.61
CA LYS A 96 -6.52 9.38 -5.52
C LYS A 96 -5.40 10.41 -5.68
N ALA A 97 -5.74 11.69 -5.84
CA ALA A 97 -4.75 12.77 -5.94
C ALA A 97 -3.92 12.89 -4.65
N ARG A 98 -4.56 12.81 -3.49
CA ARG A 98 -3.87 12.78 -2.19
C ARG A 98 -2.98 11.55 -2.07
N ALA A 99 -3.47 10.38 -2.45
CA ALA A 99 -2.72 9.13 -2.41
C ALA A 99 -1.44 9.22 -3.23
N LEU A 100 -1.51 9.76 -4.46
CA LEU A 100 -0.33 10.03 -5.28
C LEU A 100 0.67 10.96 -4.59
N GLY A 101 0.19 12.00 -3.90
CA GLY A 101 1.01 12.92 -3.13
C GLY A 101 1.72 12.25 -1.97
N GLU A 102 1.02 11.44 -1.16
CA GLU A 102 1.62 10.72 -0.03
C GLU A 102 2.62 9.65 -0.50
N VAL A 103 2.26 8.89 -1.53
CA VAL A 103 3.17 7.93 -2.16
C VAL A 103 4.44 8.63 -2.64
N ALA A 104 4.32 9.78 -3.31
CA ALA A 104 5.49 10.51 -3.78
C ALA A 104 6.47 10.94 -2.67
N LYS A 105 6.00 11.17 -1.43
CA LYS A 105 6.86 11.54 -0.29
C LYS A 105 7.74 10.39 0.19
N VAL A 106 7.26 9.15 0.07
CA VAL A 106 7.99 7.96 0.55
C VAL A 106 8.86 7.31 -0.51
N LEU A 107 8.74 7.74 -1.76
CA LEU A 107 9.54 7.20 -2.84
C LEU A 107 10.94 7.83 -2.90
N PRO A 108 11.99 7.01 -3.11
CA PRO A 108 13.29 7.52 -3.50
C PRO A 108 13.16 8.35 -4.79
N PRO A 109 13.88 9.47 -4.95
CA PRO A 109 13.79 10.31 -6.14
C PRO A 109 13.93 9.54 -7.46
N ALA A 110 14.81 8.53 -7.48
CA ALA A 110 15.04 7.66 -8.65
C ALA A 110 13.79 6.86 -9.08
N SER A 111 12.94 6.45 -8.14
CA SER A 111 11.71 5.70 -8.42
C SER A 111 10.65 6.58 -9.06
N VAL A 112 10.55 7.85 -8.64
CA VAL A 112 9.61 8.84 -9.22
C VAL A 112 9.93 9.08 -10.70
N HIS A 113 11.20 9.27 -11.05
CA HIS A 113 11.62 9.50 -12.44
C HIS A 113 11.32 8.32 -13.38
N LYS A 114 11.43 7.08 -12.91
CA LYS A 114 11.10 5.88 -13.70
C LYS A 114 9.60 5.81 -14.01
N GLN A 115 8.77 6.21 -13.05
CA GLN A 115 7.32 6.09 -13.13
C GLN A 115 6.63 7.29 -13.79
N LEU A 116 7.25 8.47 -13.76
CA LEU A 116 6.78 9.66 -14.49
C LEU A 116 6.60 9.39 -15.99
N LYS A 117 7.46 8.56 -16.59
CA LYS A 117 7.34 8.14 -17.99
C LYS A 117 6.08 7.34 -18.29
N ASN A 118 5.48 6.71 -17.29
CA ASN A 118 4.22 5.98 -17.44
C ASN A 118 3.01 6.89 -17.19
N PHE A 119 3.13 7.87 -16.29
CA PHE A 119 2.12 8.90 -16.03
C PHE A 119 1.87 9.83 -17.22
N LEU A 120 2.93 10.22 -17.91
CA LEU A 120 2.89 11.22 -18.97
C LEU A 120 2.72 10.60 -20.36
N LYS A 121 2.36 9.31 -20.44
CA LYS A 121 1.98 8.74 -21.74
C LYS A 121 0.67 9.39 -22.18
N PRO A 122 0.64 9.98 -23.39
CA PRO A 122 -0.52 10.70 -23.90
C PRO A 122 -1.75 9.80 -24.06
#